data_AF-A0A924JVC8-F1
#
_entry.id   AF-A0A924JVC8-F1
#
_cell.length_a   1.000
_cell.length_b   1.000
_cell.length_c   1.000
_cell.angle_alpha   90.00
_cell.angle_beta   90.00
_cell.angle_gamma   90.00
#
_symmetry.space_group_name_H-M   'P 1'
#
loop_
_entity.id
_entity.type
_entity.pdbx_description
1 polymer ?
#
loop_
_entity_poly.entity_id
_entity_poly.type
_entity_poly.pdbx_seq_one_letter_code
_entity_poly.pdbx_strand_id
1 'polypeptide(L)' 'MADNDFHPESPTAQALGWVDEPTRAISPPIHMSSTYLRDADSGYTPGRVYNRAHNPAIDQAEALITQLEHGQQTL' A
#
# COMPACT_ATOMS: atom_id res chain seq x y z
N MET A 1 -1.45 13.67 14.48
CA MET A 1 -2.47 12.78 15.10
C MET A 1 -1.80 12.14 16.30
N ALA A 2 -2.41 12.21 17.47
CA ALA A 2 -1.77 11.79 18.73
C ALA A 2 -1.34 10.32 18.66
N ASP A 3 -0.15 10.02 19.21
CA ASP A 3 0.26 8.66 19.57
C ASP A 3 -0.77 8.13 20.56
N ASN A 4 -1.81 7.51 20.04
CA ASN A 4 -2.68 6.68 20.84
C ASN A 4 -2.00 5.32 20.84
N ASP A 5 -1.57 4.86 22.03
CA ASP A 5 -1.03 3.52 22.26
C ASP A 5 -2.13 2.48 21.95
N PHE A 6 -2.38 2.31 20.66
CA PHE A 6 -3.30 1.34 20.14
C PHE A 6 -2.64 -0.02 20.28
N HIS A 7 -3.34 -0.94 20.95
CA HIS A 7 -3.05 -2.36 20.90
C HIS A 7 -2.91 -2.82 19.43
N PRO A 8 -1.94 -3.71 19.08
CA PRO A 8 -1.60 -4.08 17.70
C PRO A 8 -2.78 -4.62 16.88
N GLU A 9 -3.80 -5.14 17.55
CA GLU A 9 -5.06 -5.58 16.94
C GLU A 9 -5.82 -4.42 16.28
N SER A 10 -5.72 -3.21 16.82
CA SER A 10 -6.40 -2.01 16.31
C SER A 10 -5.87 -1.56 14.94
N PRO A 11 -4.56 -1.28 14.74
CA PRO A 11 -4.01 -0.96 13.43
C PRO A 11 -4.15 -2.12 12.45
N THR A 12 -4.15 -3.37 12.92
CA THR A 12 -4.43 -4.55 12.07
C THR A 12 -5.85 -4.53 11.51
N ALA A 13 -6.86 -4.29 12.37
CA ALA A 13 -8.25 -4.24 11.94
C ALA A 13 -8.58 -2.99 11.09
N GLN A 14 -7.94 -1.87 11.40
CA GLN A 14 -8.16 -0.60 10.69
C GLN A 14 -7.29 -0.45 9.45
N ALA A 15 -6.31 -1.36 9.26
CA ALA A 15 -5.30 -1.30 8.22
C ALA A 15 -4.65 0.10 8.11
N LEU A 16 -4.19 0.59 9.26
CA LEU A 16 -3.61 1.93 9.46
C LEU A 16 -4.53 3.11 9.14
N GLY A 17 -5.83 2.86 8.97
CA GLY A 17 -6.79 3.88 8.54
C GLY A 17 -6.64 4.28 7.07
N TRP A 18 -6.00 3.44 6.24
CA TRP A 18 -5.90 3.68 4.81
C TRP A 18 -7.27 3.70 4.13
N VAL A 19 -7.37 4.57 3.13
CA VAL A 19 -8.54 4.70 2.25
C VAL A 19 -8.02 4.89 0.84
N ASP A 20 -8.55 4.14 -0.11
CA ASP A 20 -8.29 4.37 -1.52
C ASP A 20 -8.87 5.74 -1.92
N GLU A 21 -8.03 6.71 -2.25
CA GLU A 21 -8.49 8.08 -2.54
C GLU A 21 -9.46 8.15 -3.72
N PRO A 22 -9.20 7.49 -4.88
CA PRO A 22 -10.09 7.57 -6.04
C PRO A 22 -11.50 7.04 -5.80
N THR A 23 -11.64 5.91 -5.09
CA THR A 23 -12.96 5.25 -4.91
C THR A 23 -13.56 5.42 -3.52
N ARG A 24 -12.78 5.93 -2.56
CA ARG A 24 -13.12 5.99 -1.13
C ARG A 24 -13.36 4.61 -0.51
N ALA A 25 -12.87 3.54 -1.14
CA ALA A 25 -12.94 2.21 -0.59
C ALA A 25 -12.05 2.08 0.66
N ILE A 26 -12.59 1.45 1.70
CA ILE A 26 -11.85 1.17 2.94
C ILE A 26 -10.90 -0.01 2.72
N SER A 27 -11.35 -1.02 1.97
CA SER A 27 -10.48 -2.10 1.52
C SER A 27 -9.79 -1.70 0.22
N PRO A 28 -8.46 -1.81 0.12
CA PRO A 28 -7.74 -1.46 -1.10
C PRO A 28 -8.16 -2.38 -2.26
N PRO A 29 -8.16 -1.87 -3.51
CA PRO A 29 -8.47 -2.68 -4.69
C PRO A 29 -7.47 -3.82 -4.92
N ILE A 30 -7.94 -4.90 -5.54
CA ILE A 30 -7.07 -5.99 -6.01
C ILE A 30 -6.60 -5.66 -7.43
N HIS A 31 -5.30 -5.36 -7.59
CA HIS A 31 -4.70 -5.03 -8.89
C HIS A 31 -4.14 -6.28 -9.58
N MET A 32 -4.97 -6.93 -10.40
CA MET A 32 -4.64 -8.19 -11.10
C MET A 32 -3.85 -8.01 -12.42
N SER A 33 -3.19 -6.87 -12.60
CA SER A 33 -2.32 -6.65 -13.77
C SER A 33 -0.89 -7.08 -13.46
N SER A 34 -0.20 -7.68 -14.43
CA SER A 34 1.23 -7.95 -14.32
C SER A 34 2.09 -6.70 -14.60
N THR A 35 1.58 -5.74 -15.38
CA THR A 35 2.34 -4.58 -15.87
C THR A 35 1.50 -3.30 -15.81
N TYR A 36 2.16 -2.15 -15.93
CA TYR A 36 1.51 -0.83 -15.94
C TYR A 36 1.65 -0.14 -17.29
N LEU A 37 0.71 0.77 -17.57
CA LEU A 37 0.75 1.62 -18.76
C LEU A 37 2.00 2.50 -18.72
N ARG A 38 2.66 2.60 -19.87
CA ARG A 38 3.78 3.53 -20.08
C ARG A 38 3.26 4.87 -20.57
N ASP A 39 4.05 5.90 -20.30
CA ASP A 39 3.87 7.20 -20.93
C ASP A 39 4.16 7.11 -22.44
N ALA A 40 3.75 8.14 -23.17
CA ALA A 40 3.92 8.20 -24.62
C ALA A 40 5.39 8.12 -25.07
N ASP A 41 6.31 8.57 -24.22
CA ASP A 41 7.76 8.53 -24.40
C ASP A 41 8.41 7.25 -23.82
N SER A 42 7.60 6.24 -23.48
CA SER A 42 8.01 5.01 -22.80
C SER A 42 8.46 5.18 -21.34
N GLY A 43 8.19 6.34 -20.72
CA GLY A 43 8.36 6.58 -19.29
C GLY A 43 7.38 5.80 -18.40
N TYR A 44 7.63 5.87 -17.09
CA TYR A 44 6.75 5.36 -16.04
C TYR A 44 6.54 6.44 -14.98
N THR A 45 5.87 7.54 -15.33
CA THR A 45 5.54 8.64 -14.42
C THR A 45 4.89 8.18 -13.10
N PRO A 46 4.02 7.15 -13.07
CA PRO A 46 3.48 6.60 -11.82
C PRO A 46 4.49 5.85 -10.94
N GLY A 47 5.75 5.68 -11.38
CA GLY A 47 6.80 4.95 -10.69
C GLY A 47 6.67 3.43 -10.71
N ARG A 48 5.56 2.89 -11.24
CA ARG A 48 5.29 1.45 -11.28
C ARG A 48 5.55 0.88 -12.67
N VAL A 49 6.33 -0.21 -12.71
CA VAL A 49 6.80 -0.85 -13.95
C VAL A 49 6.17 -2.23 -14.12
N TYR A 50 6.34 -3.09 -13.11
CA TYR A 50 5.92 -4.47 -13.15
C TYR A 50 5.50 -4.92 -11.75
N ASN A 51 4.45 -5.74 -11.65
CA ASN A 51 3.79 -6.09 -10.40
C ASN A 51 4.71 -6.78 -9.38
N ARG A 52 5.73 -7.50 -9.86
CA ARG A 52 6.71 -8.20 -9.00
C ARG A 52 7.44 -7.25 -8.07
N ALA A 53 7.76 -6.06 -8.57
CA ALA A 53 8.50 -5.05 -7.81
C ALA A 53 7.57 -4.05 -7.13
N HIS A 54 6.46 -3.69 -7.78
CA HIS A 54 5.54 -2.68 -7.25
C HIS A 54 4.10 -3.08 -7.56
N ASN A 55 3.29 -3.33 -6.55
CA ASN A 55 1.86 -3.61 -6.69
C ASN A 55 1.07 -2.87 -5.60
N PRO A 56 0.17 -1.92 -5.94
CA PRO A 56 -0.56 -1.15 -4.95
C PRO A 56 -1.38 -2.00 -3.97
N ALA A 57 -1.75 -3.22 -4.36
CA ALA A 57 -2.45 -4.15 -3.48
C ALA A 57 -1.58 -4.71 -2.35
N ILE A 58 -0.26 -4.56 -2.41
CA ILE A 58 0.72 -5.07 -1.44
C ILE A 58 1.22 -3.96 -0.50
N ASP A 59 1.33 -2.72 -1.01
CA ASP A 59 1.86 -1.57 -0.26
C ASP A 59 1.23 -1.41 1.16
N GLN A 60 -0.07 -1.70 1.32
CA GLN A 60 -0.75 -1.58 2.61
C GLN A 60 -0.25 -2.62 3.61
N ALA A 61 -0.17 -3.86 3.14
CA ALA A 61 0.27 -4.97 3.97
C ALA A 61 1.72 -4.76 4.41
N GLU A 62 2.58 -4.29 3.49
CA GLU A 62 3.97 -3.92 3.79
C GLU A 62 4.05 -2.82 4.86
N ALA A 63 3.25 -1.74 4.72
CA ALA A 63 3.22 -0.67 5.71
C ALA A 63 2.73 -1.17 7.09
N LEU A 64 1.67 -1.98 7.11
CA LEU A 64 1.14 -2.57 8.34
C LEU A 64 2.17 -3.47 9.03
N ILE A 65 2.82 -4.36 8.29
CA ILE A 65 3.86 -5.26 8.82
C ILE A 65 5.04 -4.44 9.33
N THR A 66 5.50 -3.45 8.57
CA THR A 66 6.60 -2.55 9.00
C THR A 66 6.26 -1.90 10.34
N GLN A 67 5.03 -1.39 10.52
CA GLN A 67 4.61 -0.77 11.76
C GLN A 67 4.51 -1.76 12.92
N LEU A 68 3.93 -2.95 12.70
CA LEU A 68 3.74 -3.96 13.74
C LEU A 68 5.06 -4.58 14.23
N GLU A 69 6.02 -4.75 13.34
CA GLU A 69 7.34 -5.32 13.65
C GLU A 69 8.35 -4.27 14.12
N HIS A 70 7.94 -3.00 14.22
CA HIS A 70 8.84 -1.87 14.46
C HIS A 70 10.05 -1.85 13.50
N GLY A 71 9.81 -2.30 12.25
CA GLY A 71 10.81 -2.43 11.21
C GLY A 71 11.12 -1.09 10.54
N GLN A 72 12.25 -1.04 9.82
CA GLN A 72 12.59 0.12 8.98
C GLN A 72 11.80 0.11 7.66
N GLN A 73 11.66 -1.07 7.03
CA GLN A 73 10.93 -1.25 5.79
C GLN A 73 10.65 -2.75 5.55
N THR A 74 9.47 -3.11 5.06
CA THR A 74 9.18 -4.42 4.46
C THR A 74 9.69 -4.45 3.01
N LEU A 75 10.16 -5.63 2.55
CA LEU A 75 10.85 -5.84 1.26
C LEU A 75 9.92 -5.84 0.05
#